data_AF-A0A7W9CDN8-F1
#
_entry.id   AF-A0A7W9CDN8-F1
#
_cell.length_a   1.000
_cell.length_b   1.000
_cell.length_c   1.000
_cell.angle_alpha   90.00
_cell.angle_beta   90.00
_cell.angle_gamma   90.00
#
_symmetry.space_group_name_H-M   'P 1'
#
loop_
_entity.id
_entity.type
_entity.pdbx_description
1 polymer ?
#
loop_
_entity_poly.entity_id
_entity_poly.type
_entity_poly.pdbx_seq_one_letter_code
_entity_poly.pdbx_strand_id
1 'polypeptide(L)'
;MAPGSAPTKWRFLTRNRILGALSGATVIVEAGYRSGSLNVAARAAHLGGPLGAVPGSVTSAASSGTHRLLRECVASIATDTADVMALLDPRTSGGGQVVERGESPRV
;
A
#
# COMPACT_ATOMS: atom_id res chain seq x y z
N MET A 1 -6.76 -7.61 24.83
CA MET A 1 -5.36 -7.94 25.19
C MET A 1 -5.03 -7.16 26.44
N ALA A 2 -4.51 -7.80 27.49
CA ALA A 2 -4.29 -7.12 28.77
C ALA A 2 -3.01 -6.26 28.72
N PRO A 3 -3.02 -5.04 29.31
CA PRO A 3 -1.81 -4.25 29.54
C PRO A 3 -0.71 -5.08 30.22
N GLY A 4 0.57 -4.86 29.85
CA GLY A 4 1.73 -5.60 30.39
C GLY A 4 2.09 -6.89 29.64
N SER A 5 1.28 -7.31 28.66
CA SER A 5 1.59 -8.46 27.80
C SER A 5 2.80 -8.21 26.89
N ALA A 6 3.78 -9.11 26.86
CA ALA A 6 5.00 -8.97 26.04
C ALA A 6 4.73 -8.86 24.51
N PRO A 7 5.50 -8.05 23.76
CA PRO A 7 5.37 -7.96 22.31
C PRO A 7 5.93 -9.23 21.66
N THR A 8 5.08 -10.00 20.97
CA THR A 8 5.49 -11.18 20.20
C THR A 8 5.23 -10.98 18.72
N LYS A 9 5.99 -11.66 17.86
CA LYS A 9 5.81 -11.60 16.40
C LYS A 9 4.36 -11.84 15.98
N TRP A 10 3.71 -12.86 16.55
CA TRP A 10 2.31 -13.18 16.25
C TRP A 10 1.35 -12.05 16.65
N ARG A 11 1.61 -11.36 17.77
CA ARG A 11 0.80 -10.22 18.22
C ARG A 11 0.93 -9.02 17.28
N PHE A 12 2.12 -8.76 16.71
CA PHE A 12 2.28 -7.74 15.68
C PHE A 12 1.45 -8.05 14.43
N LEU A 13 1.47 -9.31 13.96
CA LEU A 13 0.66 -9.73 12.81
C LEU A 13 -0.84 -9.61 13.08
N THR A 14 -1.28 -10.03 14.27
CA THR A 14 -2.67 -9.91 14.69
C THR A 14 -3.11 -8.45 14.79
N ARG A 15 -2.29 -7.54 15.31
CA ARG A 15 -2.64 -6.11 15.35
C ARG A 15 -2.62 -5.48 13.96
N ASN A 16 -1.65 -5.81 13.12
CA ASN A 16 -1.52 -5.22 11.79
C ASN A 16 -2.73 -5.50 10.89
N ARG A 17 -3.46 -6.60 11.11
CA ARG A 17 -4.71 -6.87 10.40
C ARG A 17 -5.77 -5.79 10.64
N ILE A 18 -5.74 -5.13 11.80
CA ILE A 18 -6.70 -4.08 12.16
C ILE A 18 -6.44 -2.83 11.32
N LEU A 19 -5.18 -2.49 11.07
CA LEU A 19 -4.82 -1.33 10.23
C LEU A 19 -5.43 -1.47 8.84
N GLY A 20 -5.15 -2.58 8.14
CA GLY A 20 -5.69 -2.80 6.78
C GLY A 20 -7.21 -2.95 6.73
N ALA A 21 -7.87 -3.26 7.85
CA ALA A 21 -9.32 -3.41 7.92
C ALA A 21 -10.05 -2.11 8.25
N LEU A 22 -9.43 -1.20 9.00
CA LEU A 22 -10.05 0.06 9.43
C LEU A 22 -9.63 1.25 8.57
N SER A 23 -8.58 1.12 7.76
CA SER A 23 -8.13 2.15 6.83
C SER A 23 -9.08 2.28 5.64
N GLY A 24 -9.51 3.52 5.33
CA GLY A 24 -10.25 3.82 4.09
C GLY A 24 -9.40 3.66 2.82
N ALA A 25 -8.09 3.84 2.94
CA ALA A 25 -7.08 3.46 1.95
C ALA A 25 -5.77 3.13 2.68
N THR A 26 -4.97 2.22 2.13
CA THR A 26 -3.65 1.86 2.65
C THR A 26 -2.58 2.25 1.65
N VAL A 27 -1.49 2.91 2.09
CA VAL A 27 -0.35 3.24 1.23
C VAL A 27 0.93 2.67 1.82
N ILE A 28 1.68 1.91 1.03
CA ILE A 28 3.00 1.39 1.40
C ILE A 28 4.08 2.27 0.78
N VAL A 29 4.76 3.04 1.63
CA VAL A 29 5.83 3.95 1.19
C VAL A 29 7.14 3.20 0.97
N GLU A 30 7.50 2.33 1.91
CA GLU A 30 8.67 1.46 1.83
C GLU A 30 8.37 0.10 2.47
N ALA A 31 8.85 -0.97 1.83
CA ALA A 31 8.76 -2.33 2.35
C ALA A 31 9.80 -3.23 1.70
N GLY A 32 10.67 -3.84 2.51
CA GLY A 32 11.45 -4.99 2.05
C GLY A 32 10.58 -6.23 1.78
N TYR A 33 11.11 -7.21 1.06
CA TYR A 33 10.38 -8.42 0.62
C TYR A 33 9.66 -9.20 1.74
N ARG A 34 10.18 -9.15 2.97
CA ARG A 34 9.63 -9.80 4.18
C ARG A 34 9.13 -8.81 5.23
N SER A 35 8.82 -7.57 4.82
CA SER A 35 8.35 -6.52 5.71
C SER A 35 7.00 -6.85 6.34
N GLY A 36 6.82 -6.45 7.59
CA GLY A 36 5.53 -6.54 8.29
C GLY A 36 4.44 -5.68 7.65
N SER A 37 4.81 -4.60 6.96
CA SER A 37 3.90 -3.70 6.23
C SER A 37 3.16 -4.43 5.10
N LEU A 38 3.77 -5.46 4.50
CA LEU A 38 3.12 -6.27 3.46
C LEU A 38 1.97 -7.11 3.99
N ASN A 39 1.93 -7.42 5.30
CA ASN A 39 0.76 -8.07 5.89
C ASN A 39 -0.42 -7.10 6.02
N VAL A 40 -0.16 -5.80 6.22
CA VAL A 40 -1.20 -4.77 6.22
C VAL A 40 -1.77 -4.64 4.81
N ALA A 41 -0.89 -4.51 3.81
CA ALA A 41 -1.27 -4.46 2.40
C ALA A 41 -2.09 -5.69 1.97
N ALA A 42 -1.61 -6.90 2.31
CA ALA A 42 -2.32 -8.13 2.02
C ALA A 42 -3.71 -8.18 2.67
N ARG A 43 -3.85 -7.62 3.89
CA ARG A 43 -5.15 -7.56 4.56
C ARG A 43 -6.09 -6.55 3.91
N ALA A 44 -5.60 -5.37 3.55
CA ALA A 44 -6.38 -4.36 2.83
C ALA A 44 -6.88 -4.92 1.49
N ALA A 45 -5.99 -5.51 0.70
CA ALA A 45 -6.35 -6.14 -0.58
C ALA A 45 -7.37 -7.28 -0.42
N HIS A 46 -7.21 -8.15 0.58
CA HIS A 46 -8.18 -9.22 0.87
C HIS A 46 -9.59 -8.70 1.20
N LEU A 47 -9.68 -7.49 1.75
CA LEU A 47 -10.95 -6.84 2.09
C LEU A 47 -11.51 -5.99 0.95
N GLY A 48 -10.84 -5.94 -0.20
CA GLY A 48 -11.20 -5.05 -1.31
C GLY A 48 -10.92 -3.58 -1.00
N GLY A 49 -10.07 -3.29 -0.01
CA GLY A 49 -9.68 -1.93 0.35
C GLY A 49 -8.70 -1.34 -0.66
N PRO A 50 -8.82 -0.03 -0.99
CA PRO A 50 -7.86 0.67 -1.85
C PRO A 50 -6.43 0.56 -1.32
N LEU A 51 -5.51 0.20 -2.20
CA LEU A 51 -4.08 0.02 -1.88
C LEU A 51 -3.22 0.82 -2.85
N GLY A 52 -2.32 1.64 -2.30
CA GLY A 52 -1.28 2.35 -3.02
C GLY A 52 0.12 1.87 -2.63
N ALA A 53 1.08 2.03 -3.54
CA ALA A 53 2.49 1.79 -3.27
C ALA A 53 3.34 2.91 -3.90
N VAL A 54 4.30 3.41 -3.12
CA VAL A 54 5.23 4.44 -3.59
C VAL A 54 6.40 3.76 -4.31
N PRO A 55 6.74 4.17 -5.54
CA PRO A 55 7.92 3.66 -6.22
C PRO A 55 9.18 4.16 -5.52
N GLY A 56 10.14 3.26 -5.34
CA GLY A 56 11.47 3.59 -4.79
C GLY A 56 12.60 3.13 -5.72
N SER A 57 13.85 3.41 -5.33
CA SER A 57 15.03 2.97 -6.09
C SER A 57 15.05 1.46 -6.29
N VAL A 58 15.33 1.01 -7.52
CA VAL A 58 15.46 -0.41 -7.89
C VAL A 58 16.64 -1.12 -7.24
N THR A 59 17.64 -0.36 -6.78
CA THR A 59 18.80 -0.90 -6.05
C THR A 59 18.58 -1.00 -4.55
N SER A 60 17.49 -0.42 -4.03
CA SER A 60 17.18 -0.44 -2.60
C SER A 60 16.39 -1.69 -2.22
N ALA A 61 16.91 -2.45 -1.25
CA ALA A 61 16.20 -3.58 -0.68
C ALA A 61 14.86 -3.18 -0.03
N ALA A 62 14.75 -1.94 0.46
CA ALA A 62 13.53 -1.40 1.06
C ALA A 62 12.41 -1.11 0.05
N SER A 63 12.70 -1.09 -1.25
CA SER A 63 11.69 -0.92 -2.31
C SER A 63 11.15 -2.25 -2.85
N SER A 64 11.82 -3.37 -2.57
CA SER A 64 11.50 -4.68 -3.18
C SER A 64 10.04 -5.13 -2.98
N GLY A 65 9.44 -4.80 -1.85
CA GLY A 65 8.04 -5.07 -1.54
C GLY A 65 7.06 -4.15 -2.24
N THR A 66 7.36 -2.85 -2.38
CA THR A 66 6.51 -1.92 -3.14
C THR A 66 6.55 -2.26 -4.63
N HIS A 67 7.73 -2.58 -5.17
CA HIS A 67 7.85 -3.08 -6.54
C HIS A 67 7.06 -4.37 -6.77
N ARG A 68 7.04 -5.30 -5.81
CA ARG A 68 6.22 -6.51 -5.92
C ARG A 68 4.73 -6.18 -6.00
N LEU A 69 4.23 -5.30 -5.12
CA LEU A 69 2.83 -4.88 -5.10
C LEU A 69 2.41 -4.23 -6.43
N LEU A 70 3.28 -3.38 -7.00
CA LEU A 70 3.06 -2.73 -8.29
C LEU A 70 3.12 -3.75 -9.45
N ARG A 71 4.12 -4.64 -9.45
CA ARG A 71 4.31 -5.67 -10.48
C ARG A 71 3.15 -6.67 -10.54
N GLU A 72 2.58 -7.01 -9.40
CA GLU A 72 1.44 -7.93 -9.28
C GLU A 72 0.09 -7.21 -9.48
N CYS A 73 0.10 -5.90 -9.79
CA CYS A 73 -1.10 -5.06 -9.95
C CYS A 73 -2.03 -5.10 -8.73
N VAL A 74 -1.49 -5.32 -7.53
CA VAL A 74 -2.25 -5.35 -6.27
C VAL A 74 -2.43 -3.94 -5.70
N ALA A 75 -1.50 -3.03 -6.03
CA ALA A 75 -1.52 -1.64 -5.59
C ALA A 75 -1.44 -0.67 -6.78
N SER A 76 -2.12 0.46 -6.67
CA SER A 76 -1.92 1.61 -7.57
C SER A 76 -0.62 2.32 -7.25
N ILE A 77 0.00 2.94 -8.25
CA ILE A 77 1.18 3.78 -8.04
C ILE A 77 0.76 5.06 -7.31
N ALA A 78 1.56 5.48 -6.32
CA ALA A 78 1.38 6.73 -5.61
C ALA A 78 2.69 7.54 -5.66
N THR A 79 2.68 8.64 -6.41
CA THR A 79 3.83 9.53 -6.61
C THR A 79 3.63 10.90 -5.97
N ASP A 80 2.39 11.32 -5.80
CA ASP A 80 2.03 12.56 -5.14
C ASP A 80 0.82 12.40 -4.21
N THR A 81 0.37 13.50 -3.62
CA THR A 81 -0.79 13.52 -2.73
C THR A 81 -2.11 13.32 -3.47
N ALA A 82 -2.20 13.72 -4.74
CA ALA A 82 -3.41 13.54 -5.54
C ALA A 82 -3.69 12.05 -5.78
N ASP A 83 -2.64 11.27 -6.08
CA ASP A 83 -2.73 9.80 -6.21
C ASP A 83 -3.26 9.16 -4.92
N VAL A 84 -2.78 9.61 -3.75
CA VAL A 84 -3.22 9.11 -2.45
C VAL A 84 -4.67 9.48 -2.18
N MET A 85 -5.07 10.72 -2.48
CA MET A 85 -6.44 11.18 -2.29
C MET A 85 -7.41 10.45 -3.22
N ALA A 86 -6.99 10.11 -4.44
CA ALA A 86 -7.80 9.34 -5.38
C ALA A 86 -8.17 7.94 -4.85
N LEU A 87 -7.33 7.33 -4.00
CA LEU A 87 -7.64 6.04 -3.36
C LEU A 87 -8.83 6.12 -2.40
N LEU A 88 -9.11 7.29 -1.83
CA LEU A 88 -10.23 7.51 -0.91
C LEU A 88 -11.55 7.79 -1.65
N ASP A 89 -11.49 8.04 -2.96
CA ASP A 89 -12.68 8.31 -3.75
C ASP A 89 -13.37 6.97 -4.13
N PRO A 90 -14.61 6.73 -3.64
CA PRO A 90 -15.34 5.50 -3.90
C PRO A 90 -15.68 5.29 -5.40
N ARG A 91 -15.58 6.34 -6.21
CA ARG A 91 -15.83 6.29 -7.66
C ARG A 91 -14.62 5.77 -8.43
N THR A 92 -13.43 5.85 -7.84
CA THR A 92 -12.15 5.45 -8.44
C THR A 92 -11.72 4.04 -7.99
N SER A 93 -12.48 3.41 -7.09
CA SER A 93 -12.11 2.15 -6.43
C SER A 93 -12.17 0.89 -7.32
N GLY A 94 -12.48 1.04 -8.61
CA GLY A 94 -12.50 -0.05 -9.58
C GLY A 94 -11.25 -0.03 -10.46
N GLY A 95 -10.27 -0.89 -10.15
CA GLY A 95 -9.29 -1.47 -11.07
C GLY A 95 -8.47 -0.52 -11.94
N GLY A 96 -7.18 -0.38 -11.63
CA GLY A 96 -6.12 -0.02 -12.58
C GLY A 96 -6.43 1.16 -13.49
N GLN A 97 -6.20 2.38 -13.01
CA GLN A 97 -6.13 3.55 -13.86
C GLN A 97 -5.05 3.33 -14.93
N VAL A 98 -5.50 3.14 -16.17
CA VAL A 98 -4.66 3.33 -17.36
C VAL A 98 -4.20 4.78 -17.33
N VAL A 99 -2.89 4.99 -17.38
CA VAL A 99 -2.26 6.31 -17.46
C VAL A 99 -2.78 7.00 -18.72
N GLU A 100 -3.75 7.90 -18.55
CA GLU A 100 -3.99 8.99 -19.50
C GLU A 100 -2.69 9.79 -19.59
N ARG A 101 -2.06 9.79 -20.77
CA ARG A 101 -0.86 10.58 -21.03
C ARG A 101 -1.22 12.07 -20.93
N GLY A 102 -1.02 12.63 -19.73
CA GLY A 102 -0.99 14.06 -19.52
C GLY A 102 0.06 14.69 -20.42
N GLU A 103 -0.41 15.51 -21.34
CA GLU A 103 0.40 16.31 -22.25
C GLU A 103 1.45 17.11 -21.48
N SER A 104 2.72 16.93 -21.87
CA SER A 104 3.84 17.63 -21.26
C SER A 104 3.68 19.14 -21.46
N PRO A 105 3.78 19.97 -20.39
CA PRO A 105 3.92 21.40 -20.55
C PRO A 105 5.19 21.66 -21.38
N ARG A 106 5.00 22.34 -22.52
CA ARG A 106 6.10 22.83 -23.34
C ARG A 106 6.83 23.92 -22.56
N VAL A 107 8.08 23.68 -22.22
CA VAL A 107 9.07 24.72 -21.88
C VAL A 107 10.35 24.40 -22.63
#